data_AF-X1RW82-F1
#
_entry.id   AF-X1RW82-F1
#
_cell.length_a   1.000
_cell.length_b   1.000
_cell.length_c   1.000
_cell.angle_alpha   90.00
_cell.angle_beta   90.00
_cell.angle_gamma   90.00
#
_symmetry.space_group_name_H-M   'P 1'
#
loop_
_entity.id
_entity.type
_entity.pdbx_description
1 polymer ?
#
loop_
_entity_poly.entity_id
_entity_poly.type
_entity_poly.pdbx_seq_one_letter_code
_entity_poly.pdbx_strand_id
1 'polypeptide(L)'
;MITQDVIQYPVIPYKKLRPNTVEEFLEIFEDVLDLDLKNGMELDFLIDTKLGSDKISPTLVLAKPKDAKIIASICKEVYDGTYPYKEIEDEYMVKKMIESPDNHFILFEIDGEVAGCFRCALDFEHKKGYSGGFMVKNNNRSGIDLYDSDYSNISGNTANNSCWGIKLSSSDYNNISGNAANNNDLAGIKLSVSNNNALSGNAANNNYRGIYLDCSDYNNISGNTVKNNRYGIYLGNNNNNTVSGNNANYNSYGIALLNSYYTTISGNTANYNGYGIEIAISDGND
;
A
#
# COMPACT_ATOMS: atom_id res chain seq x y z
N MET A 1 -0.80 35.18 -36.70
CA MET A 1 0.02 34.17 -35.99
C MET A 1 -0.17 34.48 -34.52
N ILE A 2 -1.16 33.85 -33.88
CA ILE A 2 -1.48 34.07 -32.46
C ILE A 2 -0.53 33.15 -31.70
N THR A 3 0.44 33.72 -31.00
CA THR A 3 1.30 32.99 -30.08
C THR A 3 0.41 32.53 -28.92
N GLN A 4 0.23 31.22 -28.76
CA GLN A 4 -0.29 30.68 -27.50
C GLN A 4 0.73 31.03 -26.42
N ASP A 5 0.37 31.95 -25.53
CA ASP A 5 1.13 32.16 -24.31
C ASP A 5 1.09 30.86 -23.51
N VAL A 6 2.26 30.25 -23.33
CA VAL A 6 2.42 29.07 -22.49
C VAL A 6 2.29 29.54 -21.05
N ILE A 7 1.11 29.35 -20.46
CA ILE A 7 0.90 29.59 -19.04
C ILE A 7 1.81 28.61 -18.28
N GLN A 8 2.74 29.14 -17.49
CA GLN A 8 3.57 28.34 -16.60
C GLN A 8 3.00 28.40 -15.18
N TYR A 9 2.61 27.23 -14.69
CA TYR A 9 2.13 27.08 -13.32
C TYR A 9 3.30 26.87 -12.34
N PRO A 10 3.28 27.46 -11.13
CA PRO A 10 4.20 27.11 -10.05
C PRO A 10 4.17 25.61 -9.75
N VAL A 11 5.34 25.03 -9.46
CA VAL A 11 5.46 23.61 -9.12
C VAL A 11 5.73 23.46 -7.63
N ILE A 12 4.81 22.82 -6.90
CA ILE A 12 4.91 22.54 -5.47
C ILE A 12 5.55 21.16 -5.29
N PRO A 13 6.72 21.05 -4.63
CA PRO A 13 7.32 19.75 -4.33
C PRO A 13 6.40 18.91 -3.44
N TYR A 14 6.19 17.63 -3.77
CA TYR A 14 5.33 16.73 -2.98
C TYR A 14 5.67 16.72 -1.48
N LYS A 15 6.96 16.83 -1.13
CA LYS A 15 7.42 16.89 0.28
C LYS A 15 6.88 18.09 1.06
N LYS A 16 6.60 19.21 0.40
CA LYS A 16 6.00 20.37 1.06
C LYS A 16 4.57 20.10 1.48
N LEU A 17 3.84 19.22 0.79
CA LEU A 17 2.45 18.84 1.14
C LEU A 17 2.35 17.98 2.43
N ARG A 18 3.45 17.79 3.16
CA ARG A 18 3.51 17.17 4.50
C ARG A 18 3.99 18.17 5.56
N PRO A 19 3.23 19.24 5.82
CA PRO A 19 3.62 20.24 6.82
C PRO A 19 3.45 19.69 8.24
N ASN A 20 4.28 20.19 9.15
CA ASN A 20 4.21 19.85 10.58
C ASN A 20 3.18 20.70 11.33
N THR A 21 2.74 21.82 10.74
CA THR A 21 1.78 22.74 11.33
C THR A 21 0.73 23.18 10.32
N VAL A 22 -0.38 23.73 10.82
CA VAL A 22 -1.43 24.30 9.96
C VAL A 22 -0.92 25.55 9.25
N GLU A 23 -0.09 26.36 9.91
CA GLU A 23 0.54 27.54 9.32
C GLU A 23 1.44 27.16 8.13
N GLU A 24 2.28 26.13 8.28
CA GLU A 24 3.11 25.61 7.19
C GLU A 24 2.25 25.07 6.02
N PHE A 25 1.09 24.49 6.31
CA PHE A 25 0.14 24.08 5.27
C PHE A 25 -0.43 25.28 4.52
N LEU A 26 -0.85 26.32 5.24
CA LEU A 26 -1.47 27.50 4.67
C LEU A 26 -0.48 28.35 3.86
N GLU A 27 0.79 28.42 4.25
CA GLU A 27 1.85 29.09 3.48
C GLU A 27 2.02 28.48 2.08
N ILE A 28 1.80 27.18 1.90
CA ILE A 28 1.91 26.51 0.59
C ILE A 28 0.82 27.00 -0.38
N PHE A 29 -0.32 27.45 0.16
CA PHE A 29 -1.49 27.86 -0.59
C PHE A 29 -1.83 29.33 -0.33
N GLU A 30 -0.86 30.15 0.12
CA GLU A 30 -1.10 31.55 0.50
C GLU A 30 -1.63 32.39 -0.66
N ASP A 31 -1.24 32.03 -1.89
CA ASP A 31 -1.65 32.68 -3.13
C ASP A 31 -2.99 32.15 -3.66
N VAL A 32 -3.53 31.05 -3.10
CA VAL A 32 -4.82 30.47 -3.48
C VAL A 32 -5.93 31.23 -2.73
N LEU A 33 -6.21 32.45 -3.18
CA LEU A 33 -7.27 33.30 -2.64
C LEU A 33 -8.50 33.30 -3.55
N ASP A 34 -9.68 33.34 -2.93
CA ASP A 34 -11.00 33.45 -3.57
C ASP A 34 -11.50 32.16 -4.26
N LEU A 35 -11.81 31.15 -3.43
CA LEU A 35 -12.31 29.86 -3.87
C LEU A 35 -13.78 29.96 -4.31
N ASP A 36 -14.05 29.90 -5.62
CA ASP A 36 -15.40 29.60 -6.13
C ASP A 36 -15.72 28.12 -5.94
N LEU A 37 -15.96 27.75 -4.68
CA LEU A 37 -16.33 26.39 -4.26
C LEU A 37 -17.64 25.91 -4.92
N LYS A 38 -18.44 26.84 -5.47
CA LYS A 38 -19.75 26.53 -6.05
C LYS A 38 -19.63 26.06 -7.49
N ASN A 39 -18.71 26.61 -8.27
CA ASN A 39 -18.46 26.22 -9.66
C ASN A 39 -17.24 25.30 -9.83
N GLY A 40 -16.49 25.07 -8.76
CA GLY A 40 -15.23 24.34 -8.78
C GLY A 40 -14.07 25.28 -9.07
N MET A 41 -12.87 24.88 -8.64
CA MET A 41 -11.64 25.63 -8.86
C MET A 41 -10.71 24.83 -9.77
N GLU A 42 -10.02 25.52 -10.68
CA GLU A 42 -8.81 24.97 -11.28
C GLU A 42 -7.65 25.28 -10.35
N LEU A 43 -6.85 24.26 -10.03
CA LEU A 43 -5.60 24.46 -9.31
C LEU A 43 -4.59 25.06 -10.30
N ASP A 44 -4.10 26.25 -9.99
CA ASP A 44 -3.13 27.00 -10.78
C ASP A 44 -1.68 26.63 -10.43
N PHE A 45 -1.47 25.44 -9.89
CA PHE A 45 -0.15 24.90 -9.57
C PHE A 45 -0.06 23.43 -9.98
N LEU A 46 1.17 22.99 -10.27
CA LEU A 46 1.49 21.59 -10.50
C LEU A 46 2.12 21.01 -9.23
N ILE A 47 1.90 19.73 -8.97
CA ILE A 47 2.64 19.01 -7.93
C ILE A 47 3.82 18.32 -8.60
N ASP A 48 5.04 18.51 -8.11
CA ASP A 48 6.19 17.71 -8.55
C ASP A 48 6.01 16.28 -8.03
N THR A 49 5.45 15.42 -8.88
CA THR A 49 5.19 14.00 -8.60
C THR A 49 6.41 13.12 -8.85
N LYS A 50 7.64 13.66 -8.98
CA LYS A 50 8.89 12.87 -8.94
C LYS A 50 9.14 12.25 -7.56
N LEU A 51 8.19 11.44 -7.11
CA LEU A 51 8.39 10.28 -6.28
C LEU A 51 9.09 9.27 -7.18
N GLY A 52 10.28 8.80 -6.79
CA GLY A 52 11.01 7.81 -7.60
C GLY A 52 10.11 6.66 -8.04
N SER A 53 10.14 6.36 -9.35
CA SER A 53 9.42 5.33 -10.13
C SER A 53 7.99 5.63 -10.61
N ASP A 54 7.77 5.41 -11.91
CA ASP A 54 6.58 5.00 -12.69
C ASP A 54 5.19 4.96 -12.02
N LYS A 55 4.80 5.97 -11.23
CA LYS A 55 3.45 6.07 -10.67
C LYS A 55 2.47 6.57 -11.74
N ILE A 56 1.44 5.76 -12.01
CA ILE A 56 0.31 6.17 -12.84
C ILE A 56 -0.63 7.00 -11.96
N SER A 57 -0.81 8.27 -12.30
CA SER A 57 -1.75 9.16 -11.62
C SER A 57 -3.13 9.04 -12.28
N PRO A 58 -4.18 8.60 -11.56
CA PRO A 58 -5.51 8.50 -12.15
C PRO A 58 -6.17 9.89 -12.28
N THR A 59 -7.05 10.03 -13.27
CA THR A 59 -8.02 11.12 -13.32
C THR A 59 -9.13 10.83 -12.31
N LEU A 60 -9.45 11.80 -11.45
CA LEU A 60 -10.56 11.69 -10.50
C LEU A 60 -11.86 12.16 -11.15
N VAL A 61 -12.89 11.31 -11.14
CA VAL A 61 -14.18 11.61 -11.78
C VAL A 61 -15.32 11.41 -10.79
N LEU A 62 -16.18 12.42 -10.61
CA LEU A 62 -17.39 12.26 -9.83
C LEU A 62 -18.36 11.30 -10.53
N ALA A 63 -18.75 10.24 -9.83
CA ALA A 63 -19.63 9.21 -10.35
C ALA A 63 -21.03 9.77 -10.66
N LYS A 64 -21.63 9.22 -11.72
CA LYS A 64 -23.00 9.50 -12.15
C LYS A 64 -23.85 8.23 -12.01
N PRO A 65 -25.19 8.33 -12.06
CA PRO A 65 -26.06 7.15 -11.88
C PRO A 65 -25.77 5.99 -12.84
N LYS A 66 -25.20 6.27 -14.03
CA LYS A 66 -24.76 5.25 -14.99
C LYS A 66 -23.57 4.41 -14.49
N ASP A 67 -22.78 4.94 -13.57
CA ASP A 67 -21.57 4.33 -13.02
C ASP A 67 -21.88 3.40 -11.83
N ALA A 68 -23.14 3.37 -11.39
CA ALA A 68 -23.58 2.52 -10.29
C ALA A 68 -23.26 1.04 -10.51
N LYS A 69 -23.40 0.58 -11.76
CA LYS A 69 -23.07 -0.80 -12.13
C LYS A 69 -21.59 -1.11 -11.94
N ILE A 70 -20.71 -0.21 -12.39
CA ILE A 70 -19.28 -0.43 -12.30
C ILE A 70 -18.80 -0.32 -10.85
N ILE A 71 -19.33 0.61 -10.07
CA ILE A 71 -19.06 0.73 -8.63
C ILE A 71 -19.50 -0.52 -7.89
N ALA A 72 -20.75 -0.98 -8.08
CA ALA A 72 -21.25 -2.19 -7.43
C ALA A 72 -20.41 -3.43 -7.80
N SER A 73 -19.96 -3.53 -9.06
CA SER A 73 -19.03 -4.58 -9.50
C SER A 73 -17.68 -4.49 -8.80
N ILE A 74 -17.11 -3.29 -8.67
CA ILE A 74 -15.86 -3.05 -7.94
C ILE A 74 -16.02 -3.47 -6.48
N CYS A 75 -17.11 -3.06 -5.82
CA CYS A 75 -17.38 -3.43 -4.43
C CYS A 75 -17.42 -4.95 -4.25
N LYS A 76 -18.13 -5.68 -5.13
CA LYS A 76 -18.20 -7.16 -5.08
C LYS A 76 -16.82 -7.79 -5.22
N GLU A 77 -16.05 -7.31 -6.20
CA GLU A 77 -14.73 -7.84 -6.51
C GLU A 77 -13.74 -7.57 -5.37
N VAL A 78 -13.68 -6.33 -4.89
CA VAL A 78 -12.69 -5.89 -3.89
C VAL A 78 -13.01 -6.44 -2.50
N TYR A 79 -14.28 -6.50 -2.11
CA TYR A 79 -14.66 -6.96 -0.78
C TYR A 79 -14.86 -8.47 -0.68
N ASP A 80 -15.21 -9.17 -1.76
CA ASP A 80 -15.33 -10.64 -1.81
C ASP A 80 -16.01 -11.25 -0.57
N GLY A 81 -17.18 -10.70 -0.20
CA GLY A 81 -17.92 -11.21 0.96
C GLY A 81 -17.56 -10.59 2.31
N THR A 82 -16.40 -9.94 2.46
CA THR A 82 -15.84 -9.50 3.76
C THR A 82 -16.44 -8.21 4.33
N TYR A 83 -16.98 -7.32 3.48
CA TYR A 83 -17.52 -6.04 3.96
C TYR A 83 -18.93 -6.19 4.54
N PRO A 84 -19.19 -5.66 5.74
CA PRO A 84 -20.45 -5.90 6.46
C PRO A 84 -21.66 -5.20 5.83
N TYR A 85 -21.46 -4.13 5.07
CA TYR A 85 -22.55 -3.38 4.41
C TYR A 85 -22.73 -3.85 2.98
N LYS A 86 -23.65 -4.79 2.76
CA LYS A 86 -23.88 -5.42 1.43
C LYS A 86 -24.63 -4.54 0.45
N GLU A 87 -25.19 -3.41 0.90
CA GLU A 87 -25.92 -2.49 0.02
C GLU A 87 -25.03 -1.91 -1.08
N ILE A 88 -23.74 -1.71 -0.83
CA ILE A 88 -22.81 -1.16 -1.84
C ILE A 88 -22.42 -2.17 -2.92
N GLU A 89 -22.79 -3.44 -2.76
CA GLU A 89 -22.64 -4.49 -3.78
C GLU A 89 -23.87 -4.55 -4.69
N ASP A 90 -24.97 -3.84 -4.40
CA ASP A 90 -26.17 -3.82 -5.24
C ASP A 90 -26.21 -2.57 -6.14
N GLU A 91 -26.37 -2.76 -7.45
CA GLU A 91 -26.38 -1.68 -8.44
C GLU A 91 -27.49 -0.65 -8.15
N TYR A 92 -28.67 -1.10 -7.74
CA TYR A 92 -29.80 -0.21 -7.47
C TYR A 92 -29.57 0.63 -6.21
N MET A 93 -29.00 0.03 -5.17
CA MET A 93 -28.65 0.72 -3.92
C MET A 93 -27.50 1.71 -4.14
N VAL A 94 -26.45 1.32 -4.87
CA VAL A 94 -25.36 2.24 -5.25
C VAL A 94 -25.90 3.41 -6.07
N LYS A 95 -26.81 3.17 -7.00
CA LYS A 95 -27.46 4.24 -7.77
C LYS A 95 -28.19 5.23 -6.86
N LYS A 96 -28.96 4.74 -5.89
CA LYS A 96 -29.61 5.61 -4.88
C LYS A 96 -28.61 6.41 -4.06
N MET A 97 -27.47 5.81 -3.71
CA MET A 97 -26.42 6.53 -3.00
C MET A 97 -25.81 7.62 -3.88
N ILE A 98 -25.52 7.36 -5.16
CA ILE A 98 -25.01 8.39 -6.08
C ILE A 98 -26.02 9.55 -6.27
N GLU A 99 -27.31 9.24 -6.25
CA GLU A 99 -28.38 10.25 -6.37
C GLU A 99 -28.67 10.99 -5.05
N SER A 100 -28.10 10.53 -3.92
CA SER A 100 -28.26 11.17 -2.61
C SER A 100 -27.28 12.35 -2.47
N PRO A 101 -27.73 13.51 -1.95
CA PRO A 101 -26.83 14.64 -1.70
C PRO A 101 -25.81 14.36 -0.59
N ASP A 102 -26.05 13.34 0.23
CA ASP A 102 -25.21 12.99 1.38
C ASP A 102 -24.05 12.05 1.00
N ASN A 103 -23.97 11.66 -0.27
CA ASN A 103 -23.12 10.58 -0.74
C ASN A 103 -22.51 10.94 -2.08
N HIS A 104 -21.19 10.83 -2.17
CA HIS A 104 -20.44 11.06 -3.39
C HIS A 104 -19.53 9.86 -3.61
N PHE A 105 -19.46 9.40 -4.85
CA PHE A 105 -18.46 8.42 -5.26
C PHE A 105 -17.50 9.11 -6.22
N ILE A 106 -16.21 8.98 -5.96
CA ILE A 106 -15.16 9.45 -6.86
C ILE A 106 -14.54 8.21 -7.50
N LEU A 107 -14.54 8.17 -8.81
CA LEU A 107 -13.89 7.13 -9.62
C LEU A 107 -12.43 7.52 -9.86
N PHE A 108 -11.56 6.51 -9.88
CA PHE A 108 -10.20 6.61 -10.39
C PHE A 108 -10.21 6.13 -11.85
N GLU A 109 -9.94 6.99 -12.82
CA GLU A 109 -9.86 6.61 -14.23
C GLU A 109 -8.41 6.63 -14.72
N ILE A 110 -7.99 5.57 -15.42
CA ILE A 110 -6.67 5.44 -16.05
C ILE A 110 -6.91 5.05 -17.50
N ASP A 111 -6.36 5.82 -18.44
CA ASP A 111 -6.50 5.57 -19.89
C ASP A 111 -7.95 5.35 -20.37
N GLY A 112 -8.91 6.02 -19.72
CA GLY A 112 -10.34 5.93 -20.03
C GLY A 112 -11.08 4.76 -19.38
N GLU A 113 -10.39 3.94 -18.57
CA GLU A 113 -10.96 2.83 -17.82
C GLU A 113 -11.04 3.16 -16.34
N VAL A 114 -12.18 2.83 -15.71
CA VAL A 114 -12.34 2.98 -14.25
C VAL A 114 -11.46 1.95 -13.55
N ALA A 115 -10.37 2.40 -12.93
CA ALA A 115 -9.43 1.62 -12.15
C ALA A 115 -9.89 1.43 -10.69
N GLY A 116 -10.87 2.19 -10.21
CA GLY A 116 -11.41 2.03 -8.86
C GLY A 116 -12.34 3.17 -8.47
N CYS A 117 -12.70 3.24 -7.19
CA CYS A 117 -13.47 4.35 -6.64
C CYS A 117 -13.28 4.48 -5.13
N PHE A 118 -13.69 5.62 -4.57
CA PHE A 118 -13.97 5.76 -3.14
C PHE A 118 -15.25 6.52 -2.89
N ARG A 119 -15.90 6.24 -1.76
CA ARG A 119 -17.06 6.99 -1.29
C ARG A 119 -16.61 8.09 -0.34
N CYS A 120 -17.21 9.25 -0.46
CA CYS A 120 -17.17 10.29 0.55
C CYS A 120 -18.57 10.82 0.86
N ALA A 121 -18.76 11.28 2.09
CA ALA A 121 -19.96 11.96 2.57
C ALA A 121 -19.51 13.23 3.28
N LEU A 122 -20.13 14.36 2.94
CA LEU A 122 -19.83 15.65 3.53
C LEU A 122 -21.08 16.16 4.24
N ASP A 123 -20.96 16.38 5.53
CA ASP A 123 -21.99 16.93 6.39
C ASP A 123 -21.54 18.33 6.81
N PHE A 124 -21.97 19.33 6.04
CA PHE A 124 -21.62 20.73 6.29
C PHE A 124 -22.32 21.30 7.53
N GLU A 125 -23.48 20.75 7.91
CA GLU A 125 -24.23 21.19 9.09
C GLU A 125 -23.46 20.87 10.36
N HIS A 126 -22.92 19.66 10.47
CA HIS A 126 -22.13 19.21 11.62
C HIS A 126 -20.62 19.37 11.44
N LYS A 127 -20.17 19.90 10.29
CA LYS A 127 -18.76 20.06 9.92
C LYS A 127 -17.98 18.75 9.98
N LYS A 128 -18.55 17.69 9.39
CA LYS A 128 -17.94 16.35 9.34
C LYS A 128 -17.73 15.89 7.91
N GLY A 129 -16.63 15.18 7.69
CA GLY A 129 -16.37 14.46 6.45
C GLY A 129 -16.14 12.99 6.78
N TYR A 130 -16.71 12.11 5.97
CA TYR A 130 -16.48 10.67 6.04
C TYR A 130 -15.95 10.22 4.69
N SER A 131 -14.84 9.50 4.67
CA SER A 131 -14.41 8.72 3.52
C SER A 131 -14.54 7.24 3.85
N GLY A 132 -14.93 6.44 2.86
CA GLY A 132 -15.12 5.01 3.02
C GLY A 132 -14.95 4.28 1.70
N GLY A 133 -14.53 3.02 1.79
CA GLY A 133 -14.37 2.15 0.64
C GLY A 133 -13.44 2.70 -0.43
N PHE A 134 -12.16 2.89 -0.09
CA PHE A 134 -11.12 3.05 -1.09
C PHE A 134 -10.92 1.71 -1.81
N MET A 135 -11.43 1.60 -3.02
CA MET A 135 -11.50 0.36 -3.78
C MET A 135 -10.78 0.54 -5.11
N VAL A 136 -9.86 -0.36 -5.43
CA VAL A 136 -9.12 -0.37 -6.71
C VAL A 136 -9.35 -1.72 -7.35
N LYS A 137 -9.82 -1.75 -8.61
CA LYS A 137 -10.01 -2.96 -9.40
C LYS A 137 -8.72 -3.73 -9.50
N ASN A 138 -8.82 -5.05 -9.49
CA ASN A 138 -7.70 -5.94 -9.68
C ASN A 138 -7.36 -6.08 -11.17
N ASN A 139 -6.97 -4.96 -11.81
CA ASN A 139 -6.71 -4.95 -13.25
C ASN A 139 -5.27 -5.23 -13.64
N ASN A 140 -4.36 -5.39 -12.67
CA ASN A 140 -3.02 -5.94 -12.87
C ASN A 140 -2.45 -6.31 -11.51
N ARG A 141 -2.05 -7.57 -11.32
CA ARG A 141 -0.84 -8.06 -10.59
C ARG A 141 -0.12 -7.09 -9.63
N SER A 142 -0.83 -6.38 -8.75
CA SER A 142 -0.23 -5.26 -8.02
C SER A 142 -0.22 -5.57 -6.54
N GLY A 143 0.98 -5.54 -5.99
CA GLY A 143 1.18 -5.61 -4.57
C GLY A 143 0.71 -4.35 -3.84
N ILE A 144 0.81 -4.40 -2.53
CA ILE A 144 0.61 -3.26 -1.63
C ILE A 144 1.96 -2.56 -1.49
N ASP A 145 2.10 -1.32 -1.95
CA ASP A 145 3.33 -0.53 -1.78
C ASP A 145 3.09 0.61 -0.77
N LEU A 146 3.83 0.58 0.33
CA LEU A 146 3.93 1.64 1.32
C LEU A 146 5.24 2.38 1.05
N TYR A 147 5.11 3.67 0.82
CA TYR A 147 6.24 4.56 0.61
C TYR A 147 6.13 5.72 1.57
N ASP A 148 7.14 5.92 2.42
CA ASP A 148 7.19 7.04 3.36
C ASP A 148 5.90 7.11 4.20
N SER A 149 5.51 5.96 4.75
CA SER A 149 4.22 5.72 5.41
C SER A 149 4.46 4.97 6.71
N ASP A 150 4.47 5.70 7.82
CA ASP A 150 4.69 5.13 9.15
C ASP A 150 3.36 4.76 9.82
N TYR A 151 3.43 3.91 10.85
CA TYR A 151 2.29 3.58 11.73
C TYR A 151 1.05 3.01 11.02
N SER A 152 1.23 2.36 9.88
CA SER A 152 0.15 1.75 9.11
C SER A 152 -0.14 0.33 9.58
N ASN A 153 -1.39 -0.10 9.45
CA ASN A 153 -1.82 -1.46 9.71
C ASN A 153 -2.28 -2.12 8.41
N ILE A 154 -1.49 -3.08 7.93
CA ILE A 154 -1.73 -3.85 6.71
C ILE A 154 -2.11 -5.27 7.15
N SER A 155 -3.42 -5.52 7.27
CA SER A 155 -3.92 -6.79 7.80
C SER A 155 -4.98 -7.45 6.96
N GLY A 156 -4.90 -8.78 6.79
CA GLY A 156 -5.94 -9.58 6.14
C GLY A 156 -6.07 -9.38 4.62
N ASN A 157 -5.02 -8.87 3.95
CA ASN A 157 -5.06 -8.59 2.53
C ASN A 157 -4.55 -9.76 1.68
N THR A 158 -4.95 -9.79 0.41
CA THR A 158 -4.42 -10.72 -0.60
C THR A 158 -3.63 -9.95 -1.66
N ALA A 159 -2.30 -10.14 -1.67
CA ALA A 159 -1.34 -9.48 -2.55
C ALA A 159 -0.49 -10.53 -3.31
N ASN A 160 -1.18 -11.33 -4.13
CA ASN A 160 -0.61 -12.46 -4.87
C ASN A 160 -0.31 -12.09 -6.34
N ASN A 161 0.46 -12.94 -7.02
CA ASN A 161 0.64 -12.91 -8.48
C ASN A 161 1.17 -11.57 -9.02
N SER A 162 2.06 -10.93 -8.28
CA SER A 162 2.67 -9.62 -8.58
C SER A 162 4.19 -9.70 -8.62
N CYS A 163 4.88 -8.61 -8.96
CA CYS A 163 6.34 -8.57 -8.85
C CYS A 163 6.77 -8.60 -7.36
N TRP A 164 6.14 -7.75 -6.55
CA TRP A 164 6.29 -7.67 -5.10
C TRP A 164 4.90 -7.72 -4.48
N GLY A 165 4.64 -8.65 -3.55
CA GLY A 165 3.33 -8.77 -2.91
C GLY A 165 3.03 -7.60 -1.96
N ILE A 166 3.82 -7.41 -0.91
CA ILE A 166 3.74 -6.24 -0.03
C ILE A 166 5.13 -5.63 0.02
N LYS A 167 5.25 -4.33 -0.23
CA LYS A 167 6.50 -3.61 -0.25
C LYS A 167 6.40 -2.41 0.67
N LEU A 168 7.36 -2.28 1.57
CA LEU A 168 7.58 -1.12 2.42
C LEU A 168 8.90 -0.47 2.01
N SER A 169 8.86 0.84 1.80
CA SER A 169 10.02 1.66 1.45
C SER A 169 10.04 2.89 2.34
N SER A 170 11.10 3.05 3.15
CA SER A 170 11.18 4.17 4.12
C SER A 170 9.93 4.27 4.99
N SER A 171 9.44 3.14 5.51
CA SER A 171 8.15 3.05 6.21
C SER A 171 8.35 2.30 7.53
N ASP A 172 8.26 3.03 8.63
CA ASP A 172 8.61 2.57 9.96
C ASP A 172 7.36 2.31 10.83
N TYR A 173 7.52 1.48 11.86
CA TYR A 173 6.47 1.25 12.87
C TYR A 173 5.14 0.69 12.33
N ASN A 174 5.17 -0.05 11.22
CA ASN A 174 3.98 -0.66 10.62
C ASN A 174 3.69 -2.06 11.18
N ASN A 175 2.43 -2.43 11.20
CA ASN A 175 1.98 -3.80 11.48
C ASN A 175 1.51 -4.47 10.18
N ILE A 176 2.16 -5.57 9.79
CA ILE A 176 1.83 -6.37 8.61
C ILE A 176 1.39 -7.75 9.11
N SER A 177 0.09 -8.00 9.18
CA SER A 177 -0.42 -9.21 9.85
C SER A 177 -1.48 -9.99 9.09
N GLY A 178 -1.34 -11.31 9.00
CA GLY A 178 -2.38 -12.18 8.43
C GLY A 178 -2.64 -11.96 6.94
N ASN A 179 -1.65 -11.47 6.17
CA ASN A 179 -1.81 -11.26 4.73
C ASN A 179 -1.37 -12.50 3.93
N ALA A 180 -1.94 -12.67 2.74
CA ALA A 180 -1.53 -13.64 1.74
C ALA A 180 -0.73 -12.94 0.63
N ALA A 181 0.57 -13.20 0.53
CA ALA A 181 1.48 -12.63 -0.46
C ALA A 181 2.25 -13.74 -1.21
N ASN A 182 1.51 -14.54 -1.97
CA ASN A 182 1.96 -15.77 -2.62
C ASN A 182 2.13 -15.59 -4.13
N ASN A 183 2.97 -16.45 -4.72
CA ASN A 183 3.17 -16.55 -6.17
C ASN A 183 3.62 -15.21 -6.81
N ASN A 184 4.45 -14.45 -6.10
CA ASN A 184 5.04 -13.21 -6.59
C ASN A 184 6.43 -13.46 -7.18
N ASP A 185 6.74 -12.77 -8.27
CA ASP A 185 7.94 -13.03 -9.07
C ASP A 185 9.24 -12.81 -8.28
N LEU A 186 9.30 -11.77 -7.43
CA LEU A 186 10.49 -11.42 -6.66
C LEU A 186 10.34 -11.66 -5.16
N ALA A 187 9.38 -11.03 -4.49
CA ALA A 187 9.11 -11.34 -3.09
C ALA A 187 7.65 -11.26 -2.68
N GLY A 188 7.29 -12.07 -1.70
CA GLY A 188 6.00 -11.98 -1.03
C GLY A 188 5.90 -10.68 -0.22
N ILE A 189 6.82 -10.48 0.72
CA ILE A 189 6.90 -9.24 1.52
C ILE A 189 8.33 -8.70 1.45
N LYS A 190 8.50 -7.43 1.09
CA LYS A 190 9.77 -6.71 1.04
C LYS A 190 9.75 -5.49 1.95
N LEU A 191 10.77 -5.35 2.79
CA LEU A 191 11.08 -4.12 3.52
C LEU A 191 12.41 -3.57 2.99
N SER A 192 12.45 -2.27 2.72
CA SER A 192 13.66 -1.56 2.31
C SER A 192 13.79 -0.25 3.07
N VAL A 193 14.89 -0.10 3.81
CA VAL A 193 15.11 1.08 4.67
C VAL A 193 13.89 1.31 5.58
N SER A 194 13.35 0.24 6.17
CA SER A 194 12.07 0.25 6.89
C SER A 194 12.23 -0.45 8.24
N ASN A 195 12.17 0.31 9.32
CA ASN A 195 12.57 -0.12 10.66
C ASN A 195 11.38 -0.31 11.60
N ASN A 196 11.58 -1.06 12.67
CA ASN A 196 10.60 -1.19 13.77
C ASN A 196 9.21 -1.72 13.35
N ASN A 197 9.13 -2.54 12.29
CA ASN A 197 7.89 -3.12 11.82
C ASN A 197 7.63 -4.50 12.45
N ALA A 198 6.35 -4.86 12.57
CA ALA A 198 5.91 -6.18 13.01
C ALA A 198 5.30 -6.96 11.85
N LEU A 199 5.89 -8.10 11.48
CA LEU A 199 5.40 -9.00 10.45
C LEU A 199 4.92 -10.28 11.10
N SER A 200 3.60 -10.46 11.24
CA SER A 200 3.03 -11.59 11.98
C SER A 200 1.99 -12.41 11.22
N GLY A 201 2.09 -13.74 11.26
CA GLY A 201 1.03 -14.61 10.73
C GLY A 201 0.76 -14.49 9.22
N ASN A 202 1.69 -13.97 8.43
CA ASN A 202 1.53 -13.83 6.97
C ASN A 202 1.86 -15.14 6.25
N ALA A 203 1.26 -15.33 5.08
CA ALA A 203 1.56 -16.41 4.14
C ALA A 203 2.29 -15.85 2.91
N ALA A 204 3.57 -16.17 2.75
CA ALA A 204 4.39 -15.72 1.63
C ALA A 204 5.06 -16.90 0.91
N ASN A 205 4.25 -17.70 0.20
CA ASN A 205 4.65 -18.95 -0.43
C ASN A 205 4.87 -18.82 -1.94
N ASN A 206 5.69 -19.71 -2.50
CA ASN A 206 5.95 -19.82 -3.94
C ASN A 206 6.46 -18.51 -4.58
N ASN A 207 7.29 -17.75 -3.86
CA ASN A 207 7.96 -16.56 -4.35
C ASN A 207 9.46 -16.84 -4.57
N TYR A 208 10.20 -15.96 -5.25
CA TYR A 208 11.66 -16.05 -5.23
C TYR A 208 12.22 -15.82 -3.81
N ARG A 209 11.72 -14.80 -3.09
CA ARG A 209 11.93 -14.59 -1.64
C ARG A 209 10.60 -14.52 -0.92
N GLY A 210 10.39 -15.28 0.15
CA GLY A 210 9.15 -15.20 0.93
C GLY A 210 9.02 -13.85 1.62
N ILE A 211 9.88 -13.62 2.62
CA ILE A 211 10.04 -12.34 3.32
C ILE A 211 11.48 -11.86 3.11
N TYR A 212 11.65 -10.61 2.64
CA TYR A 212 12.95 -10.01 2.36
C TYR A 212 13.12 -8.66 3.07
N LEU A 213 14.17 -8.53 3.88
CA LEU A 213 14.58 -7.28 4.51
C LEU A 213 15.93 -6.82 3.96
N ASP A 214 15.99 -5.55 3.58
CA ASP A 214 17.20 -4.87 3.08
C ASP A 214 17.40 -3.55 3.82
N CYS A 215 18.52 -3.41 4.54
CA CYS A 215 18.82 -2.23 5.35
C CYS A 215 17.66 -1.82 6.28
N SER A 216 17.02 -2.79 6.93
CA SER A 216 15.77 -2.67 7.68
C SER A 216 15.96 -3.27 9.08
N ASP A 217 16.12 -2.41 10.07
CA ASP A 217 16.57 -2.78 11.41
C ASP A 217 15.41 -2.86 12.41
N TYR A 218 15.60 -3.59 13.51
CA TYR A 218 14.65 -3.66 14.63
C TYR A 218 13.24 -4.19 14.27
N ASN A 219 13.10 -5.02 13.24
CA ASN A 219 11.83 -5.64 12.87
C ASN A 219 11.60 -6.96 13.60
N ASN A 220 10.33 -7.27 13.86
CA ASN A 220 9.89 -8.53 14.45
C ASN A 220 9.13 -9.38 13.42
N ILE A 221 9.72 -10.50 13.00
CA ILE A 221 9.17 -11.44 12.01
C ILE A 221 8.74 -12.71 12.74
N SER A 222 7.43 -12.87 12.95
CA SER A 222 6.92 -13.96 13.79
C SER A 222 5.73 -14.73 13.25
N GLY A 223 5.69 -16.05 13.47
CA GLY A 223 4.51 -16.86 13.13
C GLY A 223 4.15 -16.91 11.64
N ASN A 224 5.05 -16.53 10.73
CA ASN A 224 4.76 -16.49 9.29
C ASN A 224 4.92 -17.88 8.66
N THR A 225 4.17 -18.14 7.59
CA THR A 225 4.30 -19.33 6.73
C THR A 225 4.95 -18.95 5.40
N VAL A 226 6.15 -19.46 5.16
CA VAL A 226 7.03 -19.07 4.04
C VAL A 226 7.61 -20.32 3.38
N LYS A 227 6.82 -20.96 2.51
CA LYS A 227 7.16 -22.25 1.89
C LYS A 227 7.40 -22.15 0.39
N ASN A 228 8.18 -23.10 -0.14
CA ASN A 228 8.43 -23.27 -1.58
C ASN A 228 9.04 -22.03 -2.25
N ASN A 229 9.86 -21.27 -1.53
CA ASN A 229 10.61 -20.15 -2.05
C ASN A 229 12.06 -20.55 -2.34
N ARG A 230 12.80 -19.76 -3.13
CA ARG A 230 14.27 -19.93 -3.15
C ARG A 230 14.83 -19.56 -1.78
N TYR A 231 14.45 -18.41 -1.24
CA TYR A 231 14.75 -18.01 0.13
C TYR A 231 13.44 -17.82 0.89
N GLY A 232 13.25 -18.51 2.01
CA GLY A 232 12.06 -18.37 2.86
C GLY A 232 12.02 -17.00 3.53
N ILE A 233 12.92 -16.79 4.50
CA ILE A 233 13.16 -15.49 5.15
C ILE A 233 14.60 -15.09 4.85
N TYR A 234 14.79 -13.92 4.25
CA TYR A 234 16.11 -13.40 3.88
C TYR A 234 16.36 -12.02 4.46
N LEU A 235 17.43 -11.88 5.24
CA LEU A 235 17.90 -10.64 5.82
C LEU A 235 19.26 -10.29 5.19
N GLY A 236 19.31 -9.25 4.35
CA GLY A 236 20.54 -8.67 3.82
C GLY A 236 20.84 -7.28 4.40
N ASN A 237 22.03 -7.07 4.96
CA ASN A 237 22.45 -5.77 5.53
C ASN A 237 21.55 -5.25 6.67
N ASN A 238 21.13 -6.10 7.61
CA ASN A 238 20.21 -5.68 8.69
C ASN A 238 20.80 -5.87 10.09
N ASN A 239 20.30 -5.12 11.06
CA ASN A 239 20.72 -5.21 12.46
C ASN A 239 19.52 -5.38 13.40
N ASN A 240 19.73 -6.09 14.52
CA ASN A 240 18.81 -6.11 15.65
C ASN A 240 17.38 -6.62 15.33
N ASN A 241 17.24 -7.56 14.41
CA ASN A 241 15.94 -8.13 14.06
C ASN A 241 15.61 -9.37 14.92
N THR A 242 14.33 -9.68 15.08
CA THR A 242 13.88 -10.94 15.70
C THR A 242 13.14 -11.78 14.67
N VAL A 243 13.57 -13.02 14.47
CA VAL A 243 12.92 -14.01 13.60
C VAL A 243 12.46 -15.18 14.46
N SER A 244 11.18 -15.28 14.79
CA SER A 244 10.71 -16.28 15.75
C SER A 244 9.43 -17.03 15.38
N GLY A 245 9.38 -18.34 15.61
CA GLY A 245 8.13 -19.11 15.45
C GLY A 245 7.63 -19.22 14.00
N ASN A 246 8.48 -18.98 12.99
CA ASN A 246 8.09 -19.05 11.59
C ASN A 246 8.17 -20.48 11.04
N ASN A 247 7.35 -20.79 10.05
CA ASN A 247 7.36 -22.04 9.29
C ASN A 247 7.96 -21.79 7.89
N ALA A 248 9.27 -21.99 7.78
CA ALA A 248 10.09 -21.77 6.59
C ALA A 248 10.53 -23.10 5.94
N ASN A 249 9.57 -23.99 5.67
CA ASN A 249 9.84 -25.31 5.09
C ASN A 249 9.87 -25.31 3.56
N TYR A 250 10.55 -26.30 2.97
CA TYR A 250 10.54 -26.56 1.52
C TYR A 250 11.10 -25.43 0.63
N ASN A 251 12.01 -24.63 1.17
CA ASN A 251 12.76 -23.58 0.47
C ASN A 251 14.15 -24.08 0.07
N SER A 252 14.85 -23.40 -0.85
CA SER A 252 16.29 -23.69 -1.02
C SER A 252 17.08 -23.27 0.23
N TYR A 253 16.75 -22.12 0.79
CA TYR A 253 17.25 -21.61 2.07
C TYR A 253 16.04 -21.25 2.94
N GLY A 254 15.91 -21.88 4.11
CA GLY A 254 14.79 -21.61 5.03
C GLY A 254 14.87 -20.20 5.60
N ILE A 255 15.91 -19.95 6.40
CA ILE A 255 16.25 -18.64 6.94
C ILE A 255 17.70 -18.33 6.55
N ALA A 256 17.93 -17.20 5.90
CA ALA A 256 19.27 -16.79 5.44
C ALA A 256 19.60 -15.36 5.90
N LEU A 257 20.76 -15.21 6.53
CA LEU A 257 21.31 -13.93 6.97
C LEU A 257 22.60 -13.64 6.20
N LEU A 258 22.66 -12.48 5.55
CA LEU A 258 23.85 -11.97 4.86
C LEU A 258 24.18 -10.58 5.38
N ASN A 259 25.42 -10.37 5.80
CA ASN A 259 25.87 -9.07 6.33
C ASN A 259 24.92 -8.50 7.39
N SER A 260 24.39 -9.37 8.26
CA SER A 260 23.39 -8.99 9.25
C SER A 260 23.87 -9.29 10.66
N TYR A 261 23.59 -8.38 11.60
CA TYR A 261 24.17 -8.40 12.93
C TYR A 261 23.09 -8.42 14.01
N TYR A 262 23.39 -9.04 15.15
CA TYR A 262 22.52 -8.98 16.34
C TYR A 262 21.07 -9.44 16.09
N THR A 263 20.87 -10.44 15.21
CA THR A 263 19.55 -11.02 14.95
C THR A 263 19.29 -12.20 15.88
N THR A 264 18.14 -12.23 16.53
CA THR A 264 17.69 -13.37 17.34
C THR A 264 16.82 -14.32 16.50
N ILE A 265 17.20 -15.59 16.38
CA ILE A 265 16.49 -16.62 15.60
C ILE A 265 16.00 -17.73 16.54
N SER A 266 14.71 -17.75 16.89
CA SER A 266 14.19 -18.70 17.90
C SER A 266 12.91 -19.42 17.49
N GLY A 267 12.79 -20.72 17.81
CA GLY A 267 11.54 -21.48 17.64
C GLY A 267 11.04 -21.60 16.20
N ASN A 268 11.88 -21.38 15.19
CA ASN A 268 11.50 -21.52 13.78
C ASN A 268 11.56 -22.99 13.33
N THR A 269 10.66 -23.37 12.42
CA THR A 269 10.70 -24.65 11.73
C THR A 269 11.21 -24.44 10.31
N ALA A 270 12.35 -25.05 9.97
CA ALA A 270 13.00 -24.91 8.67
C ALA A 270 13.40 -26.29 8.10
N ASN A 271 12.40 -27.15 7.94
CA ASN A 271 12.56 -28.53 7.47
C ASN A 271 12.49 -28.62 5.94
N TYR A 272 13.13 -29.67 5.40
CA TYR A 272 13.12 -30.00 3.97
C TYR A 272 13.65 -28.85 3.09
N ASN A 273 14.58 -28.06 3.63
CA ASN A 273 15.30 -27.04 2.89
C ASN A 273 16.63 -27.58 2.37
N GLY A 274 17.20 -26.93 1.36
CA GLY A 274 18.62 -27.16 1.00
C GLY A 274 19.54 -26.76 2.15
N TYR A 275 19.28 -25.60 2.74
CA TYR A 275 19.85 -25.14 4.00
C TYR A 275 18.72 -24.68 4.93
N GLY A 276 18.66 -25.23 6.15
CA GLY A 276 17.64 -24.84 7.14
C GLY A 276 17.83 -23.39 7.59
N ILE A 277 18.99 -23.11 8.17
CA ILE A 277 19.44 -21.77 8.56
C ILE A 277 20.85 -21.58 8.00
N GLU A 278 21.09 -20.47 7.31
CA GLU A 278 22.40 -20.07 6.80
C GLU A 278 22.76 -18.67 7.30
N ILE A 279 23.98 -18.50 7.80
CA ILE A 279 24.50 -17.24 8.33
C ILE A 279 25.84 -16.95 7.65
N ALA A 280 25.92 -15.87 6.88
CA ALA A 280 27.09 -15.50 6.10
C ALA A 280 27.50 -14.04 6.37
N ILE A 281 28.80 -13.82 6.64
CA ILE A 281 29.38 -12.48 6.86
C ILE A 281 28.58 -11.71 7.94
N SER A 282 28.14 -12.41 8.98
CA SER A 282 27.15 -11.95 9.95
C SER A 282 27.64 -12.28 11.36
N ASP A 283 27.41 -11.42 12.35
CA ASP A 283 27.98 -11.57 13.70
C ASP A 283 26.97 -11.20 14.81
N GLY A 284 27.18 -11.72 16.03
CA GLY A 284 26.33 -11.46 17.19
C GLY A 284 24.90 -12.00 17.10
N ASN A 285 24.64 -12.99 16.23
CA ASN A 285 23.32 -13.60 16.05
C ASN A 285 23.13 -14.77 17.02
N ASP A 286 22.00 -14.80 17.72
CA ASP A 286 21.64 -15.75 18.79
C ASP A 286 20.48 -16.68 18.40
#